data_AF-S0G812-F1
#
_entry.id   AF-S0G812-F1
#
_cell.length_a   1.000
_cell.length_b   1.000
_cell.length_c   1.000
_cell.angle_alpha   90.00
_cell.angle_beta   90.00
_cell.angle_gamma   90.00
#
_symmetry.space_group_name_H-M   'P 1'
#
loop_
_entity.id
_entity.type
_entity.pdbx_description
1 polymer ?
#
loop_
_entity_poly.entity_id
_entity_poly.type
_entity_poly.pdbx_seq_one_letter_code
_entity_poly.pdbx_strand_id
1 'polypeptide(L)'
;MPVAAVHESSSPDTGVDTYGDYLYGFAGYRVQDEILAQELVQETLVAALEARKSFAGNASENTWLTGILKHKIMDLFCYNTGKS
;
A
#
# COMPACT_ATOMS: atom_id res chain seq x y z
N MET A 1 -10.43 -30.91 23.06
CA MET A 1 -9.32 -30.91 22.08
C MET A 1 -9.70 -31.83 20.92
N PRO A 2 -9.26 -31.65 19.65
CA PRO A 2 -9.07 -30.46 18.79
C PRO A 2 -9.83 -30.61 17.42
N VAL A 3 -10.13 -29.55 16.66
CA VAL A 3 -9.53 -29.14 15.35
C VAL A 3 -10.72 -28.63 14.50
N ALA A 4 -10.75 -27.53 13.74
CA ALA A 4 -9.76 -26.64 13.17
C ALA A 4 -10.39 -25.23 13.06
N ALA A 5 -9.57 -24.19 13.21
CA ALA A 5 -9.91 -22.85 12.76
C ALA A 5 -10.13 -22.88 11.25
N VAL A 6 -11.36 -22.60 10.81
CA VAL A 6 -11.62 -22.25 9.41
C VAL A 6 -11.06 -20.85 9.18
N HIS A 7 -9.78 -20.76 8.86
CA HIS A 7 -9.21 -19.58 8.20
C HIS A 7 -9.24 -19.84 6.70
N GLU A 8 -10.45 -19.88 6.13
CA GLU A 8 -10.65 -19.89 4.69
C GLU A 8 -10.68 -18.45 4.20
N SER A 9 -9.50 -17.88 3.92
CA SER A 9 -9.35 -16.56 3.30
C SER A 9 -8.02 -16.48 2.55
N SER A 10 -7.72 -17.47 1.72
CA SER A 10 -6.57 -17.39 0.81
C SER A 10 -7.01 -17.86 -0.57
N SER A 11 -7.85 -17.04 -1.19
CA SER A 11 -8.01 -17.05 -2.65
C SER A 11 -6.78 -16.33 -3.23
N PRO A 12 -6.06 -16.94 -4.18
CA PRO A 12 -4.82 -16.39 -4.73
C PRO A 12 -5.13 -15.24 -5.70
N ASP A 13 -5.35 -14.04 -5.17
CA ASP A 13 -5.19 -12.81 -5.95
C ASP A 13 -3.70 -12.46 -6.03
N THR A 14 -2.92 -13.31 -6.70
CA THR A 14 -1.46 -13.16 -6.80
C THR A 14 -1.04 -11.88 -7.53
N GLY A 15 -1.98 -11.12 -8.09
CA GLY A 15 -1.71 -9.86 -8.78
C GLY A 15 -1.71 -8.67 -7.83
N VAL A 16 -2.80 -8.45 -7.09
CA VAL A 16 -2.98 -7.27 -6.23
C VAL A 16 -2.32 -7.49 -4.86
N ASP A 17 -2.30 -8.74 -4.38
CA ASP A 17 -1.65 -9.12 -3.13
C ASP A 17 -0.13 -8.89 -3.16
N THR A 18 0.52 -9.16 -4.30
CA THR A 18 1.98 -9.00 -4.42
C THR A 18 2.42 -7.53 -4.37
N TYR A 19 1.63 -6.62 -4.95
CA TYR A 19 1.90 -5.18 -4.82
C TYR A 19 1.51 -4.66 -3.44
N GLY A 20 0.39 -5.15 -2.90
CA GLY A 20 -0.09 -4.81 -1.56
C GLY A 20 0.94 -5.14 -0.47
N ASP A 21 1.47 -6.36 -0.47
CA ASP A 21 2.46 -6.82 0.51
C ASP A 21 3.77 -6.01 0.41
N TYR A 22 4.26 -5.76 -0.81
CA TYR A 22 5.45 -4.93 -1.02
C TYR A 22 5.27 -3.49 -0.52
N LEU A 23 4.14 -2.85 -0.87
CA LEU A 23 3.81 -1.49 -0.43
C LEU A 23 3.59 -1.44 1.08
N TYR A 24 2.96 -2.47 1.66
CA TYR A 24 2.71 -2.58 3.09
C TYR A 24 4.00 -2.76 3.89
N GLY A 25 4.90 -3.64 3.46
CA GLY A 25 6.23 -3.76 4.07
C GLY A 25 7.03 -2.45 3.97
N PHE A 26 6.97 -1.77 2.82
CA PHE A 26 7.66 -0.48 2.64
C PHE A 26 7.06 0.63 3.51
N ALA A 27 5.73 0.72 3.58
CA ALA A 27 5.02 1.70 4.39
C ALA A 27 5.25 1.42 5.88
N GLY A 28 5.09 0.17 6.33
CA GLY A 28 5.32 -0.26 7.71
C GLY A 28 6.73 0.06 8.20
N TYR A 29 7.75 -0.15 7.37
CA TYR A 29 9.13 0.24 7.71
C TYR A 29 9.30 1.77 7.89
N ARG A 30 8.49 2.58 7.20
CA ARG A 30 8.59 4.04 7.22
C ARG A 30 7.77 4.66 8.36
N VAL A 31 6.50 4.28 8.50
CA VAL A 31 5.59 4.86 9.49
C VAL A 31 5.66 4.17 10.85
N GLN A 32 6.17 2.94 10.92
CA GLN A 32 6.25 2.12 12.14
C GLN A 32 4.90 1.96 12.86
N ASP A 33 3.81 2.08 12.12
CA ASP A 33 2.44 1.99 12.62
C ASP A 33 1.62 1.19 11.62
N GLU A 34 0.99 0.12 12.09
CA GLU A 34 0.25 -0.83 11.25
C GLU A 34 -1.00 -0.20 10.62
N ILE A 35 -1.69 0.67 11.37
CA ILE A 35 -2.91 1.34 10.94
C ILE A 35 -2.57 2.35 9.85
N LEU A 36 -1.59 3.23 10.09
CA LEU A 36 -1.13 4.20 9.10
C LEU A 36 -0.54 3.51 7.86
N ALA A 37 0.16 2.39 8.02
CA ALA A 37 0.67 1.63 6.89
C ALA A 37 -0.47 1.08 6.04
N GLN A 38 -1.50 0.51 6.65
CA GLN A 38 -2.66 -0.02 5.94
C GLN A 38 -3.44 1.07 5.21
N GLU A 39 -3.68 2.21 5.86
CA GLU A 39 -4.34 3.38 5.27
C GLU A 39 -3.54 3.91 4.07
N LEU A 40 -2.22 4.06 4.22
CA LEU A 40 -1.33 4.50 3.15
C LEU A 40 -1.35 3.58 1.93
N VAL A 41 -1.30 2.26 2.16
CA VAL A 41 -1.35 1.26 1.10
C VAL A 41 -2.70 1.33 0.40
N GLN A 42 -3.80 1.38 1.16
CA GLN A 42 -5.14 1.42 0.60
C GLN A 42 -5.34 2.66 -0.27
N GLU A 43 -4.93 3.83 0.21
CA GLU A 43 -5.01 5.06 -0.56
C GLU A 43 -4.08 5.05 -1.79
N THR A 44 -2.90 4.46 -1.67
CA THR A 44 -1.97 4.30 -2.81
C THR A 44 -2.59 3.43 -3.88
N LEU A 45 -3.21 2.32 -3.49
CA LEU A 45 -3.91 1.42 -4.42
C LEU A 45 -5.06 2.17 -5.10
N VAL A 46 -5.90 2.91 -4.37
CA VAL A 46 -6.99 3.69 -4.97
C VAL A 46 -6.46 4.72 -5.97
N ALA A 47 -5.47 5.53 -5.57
CA ALA A 47 -4.86 6.53 -6.46
C ALA A 47 -4.22 5.88 -7.69
N ALA A 48 -3.60 4.71 -7.52
CA ALA A 48 -3.06 3.93 -8.62
C ALA A 48 -4.15 3.39 -9.54
N LEU A 49 -5.28 2.91 -9.03
CA LEU A 49 -6.40 2.46 -9.87
C LEU A 49 -6.95 3.59 -10.74
N GLU A 50 -7.08 4.79 -10.18
CA GLU A 50 -7.55 5.98 -10.89
C GLU A 50 -6.53 6.45 -11.93
N ALA A 51 -5.27 6.58 -11.52
CA ALA A 51 -4.21 7.07 -12.39
C ALA A 51 -3.75 6.03 -13.43
N ARG A 52 -4.02 4.74 -13.21
CA ARG A 52 -3.77 3.65 -14.17
C ARG A 52 -4.58 3.82 -15.45
N LYS A 53 -5.75 4.46 -15.39
CA LYS A 53 -6.50 4.85 -16.60
C LYS A 53 -5.75 5.84 -17.50
N SER A 54 -4.83 6.62 -16.92
CA SER A 54 -4.00 7.60 -17.61
C SER A 54 -2.53 7.14 -17.76
N PHE A 55 -2.21 5.94 -17.26
CA PHE A 55 -0.86 5.43 -17.27
C PHE A 55 -0.47 4.98 -18.68
N ALA A 56 0.44 5.73 -19.30
CA ALA A 56 0.90 5.50 -20.67
C ALA A 56 1.88 4.31 -20.81
N GLY A 57 2.10 3.51 -19.76
CA GLY A 57 2.98 2.33 -19.81
C GLY A 57 4.48 2.63 -19.92
N ASN A 58 4.90 3.88 -19.67
CA ASN A 58 6.29 4.31 -19.86
C ASN A 58 7.24 3.91 -18.69
N ALA A 59 6.73 3.26 -17.65
CA ALA A 59 7.49 2.82 -16.48
C ALA A 59 7.00 1.44 -16.00
N SER A 60 7.79 0.76 -15.16
CA SER A 60 7.34 -0.44 -14.45
C SER A 60 6.30 -0.07 -13.38
N GLU A 61 5.23 -0.85 -13.29
CA GLU A 61 4.10 -0.60 -12.38
C GLU A 61 4.56 -0.48 -10.92
N ASN A 62 5.52 -1.31 -10.47
CA ASN A 62 6.13 -1.21 -9.14
C ASN A 62 6.80 0.14 -8.87
N THR A 63 7.59 0.65 -9.82
CA THR A 63 8.30 1.93 -9.68
C THR A 63 7.30 3.07 -9.60
N TRP A 64 6.24 3.00 -10.39
CA TRP A 64 5.18 3.98 -10.42
C TRP A 64 4.37 3.98 -9.11
N LEU A 65 3.93 2.80 -8.65
CA LEU A 65 3.26 2.61 -7.35
C LEU A 65 4.10 3.13 -6.17
N THR A 66 5.40 2.81 -6.17
CA THR A 66 6.33 3.27 -5.15
C THR A 66 6.47 4.79 -5.15
N GLY A 67 6.40 5.43 -6.32
CA GLY A 67 6.40 6.89 -6.45
C GLY A 67 5.18 7.54 -5.77
N ILE A 68 3.99 6.97 -5.98
CA ILE A 68 2.74 7.42 -5.35
C ILE A 68 2.80 7.23 -3.84
N LEU A 69 3.21 6.04 -3.37
CA LEU A 69 3.34 5.75 -1.94
C LEU A 69 4.32 6.69 -1.25
N LYS A 70 5.49 6.93 -1.85
CA LYS A 70 6.48 7.87 -1.31
C LYS A 70 5.90 9.26 -1.17
N HIS A 71 5.14 9.75 -2.14
CA HIS A 71 4.52 11.07 -2.06
C HIS A 71 3.58 11.17 -0.84
N LYS A 72 2.72 10.16 -0.63
CA LYS A 72 1.83 10.11 0.54
C LYS A 72 2.57 10.01 1.87
N ILE A 73 3.62 9.20 1.94
CA ILE A 73 4.46 9.09 3.14
C ILE A 73 5.12 10.44 3.46
N MET A 74 5.70 11.11 2.46
CA MET A 74 6.30 12.43 2.66
C MET A 74 5.25 13.47 3.10
N ASP A 75 4.04 13.42 2.52
CA ASP A 75 2.93 14.30 2.92
C ASP A 75 2.54 14.08 4.38
N LEU A 76 2.39 12.83 4.83
CA LEU A 76 2.14 12.51 6.24
C LEU A 76 3.22 13.08 7.16
N PHE A 77 4.50 12.91 6.82
CA PHE A 77 5.60 13.45 7.61
C PHE A 77 5.56 14.98 7.66
N CYS A 78 5.30 15.65 6.53
CA CYS A 78 5.18 17.10 6.47
C CYS A 78 3.93 17.62 7.21
N TYR A 79 2.80 16.92 7.12
CA TYR A 79 1.55 17.30 7.79
C TYR A 79 1.62 17.13 9.31
N ASN A 80 2.19 16.02 9.80
CA ASN A 80 2.22 15.73 11.24
C ASN A 80 3.12 16.71 12.02
N THR A 81 4.08 17.34 11.36
CA THR A 81 4.96 18.35 11.99
C THR A 81 4.31 19.73 12.21
N GLY A 82 3.09 19.95 11.70
CA GLY A 82 2.39 21.25 11.79
C GLY A 82 1.33 21.37 12.89
N LYS A 83 1.06 20.30 13.66
CA LYS A 83 0.15 20.35 14.81
C LYS A 83 0.94 20.19 16.11
N SER A 84 1.44 21.30 16.64
CA SER A 84 1.88 21.41 18.03
C SER A 84 1.41 22.72 18.65
#